data_AF-D3FQW0-F1
#
_entry.id   AF-D3FQW0-F1
#
_cell.length_a   1.000
_cell.length_b   1.000
_cell.length_c   1.000
_cell.angle_alpha   90.00
_cell.angle_beta   90.00
_cell.angle_gamma   90.00
#
_symmetry.space_group_name_H-M   'P 1'
#
loop_
_entity.id
_entity.type
_entity.pdbx_description
1 polymer ?
#
loop_
_entity_poly.entity_id
_entity_poly.type
_entity_poly.pdbx_seq_one_letter_code
_entity_poly.pdbx_strand_id
1 'polypeptide(L)'
;MSKLENNIKNDLLSLLGKYSETLEFVERLSETGELLFFGGAVRDIFIKNEQYPRDFDIAVKFKDELEFNKIIKNYEYKKNRFGGYKIKVSGIDFDIWDLNNTWAFKNTELKPSEENLAKSVYLNIDGVVYNFNSNSLYADLLRDSLIKAELDISLEKNPHVELNLLRALVFKKKYNMNMSNKLKRVFRFYLDSLKEEKLISNLLEVQITHYKTEKISEPEIKKELQFI
;
A
#
# COMPACT_ATOMS: atom_id res chain seq x y z
N MET A 1 11.90 16.71 16.34
CA MET A 1 11.35 16.44 15.00
C MET A 1 12.52 16.27 14.05
N SER A 2 12.55 15.20 13.25
CA SER A 2 13.60 15.02 12.26
C SER A 2 13.25 15.79 10.97
N LYS A 3 14.28 16.14 10.19
CA LYS A 3 14.13 16.81 8.89
C LYS A 3 13.29 15.98 7.91
N LEU A 4 13.29 14.65 8.07
CA LEU A 4 12.60 13.72 7.18
C LEU A 4 11.09 13.78 7.37
N GLU A 5 10.56 13.76 8.59
CA GLU A 5 9.10 13.80 8.79
C GLU A 5 8.50 15.09 8.23
N ASN A 6 9.17 16.22 8.44
CA ASN A 6 8.75 17.51 7.87
C ASN A 6 8.74 17.49 6.33
N ASN A 7 9.70 16.81 5.70
CA ASN A 7 9.70 16.65 4.24
C ASN A 7 8.51 15.80 3.78
N ILE A 8 8.25 14.65 4.43
CA ILE A 8 7.09 13.79 4.10
C ILE A 8 5.78 14.59 4.24
N LYS A 9 5.63 15.36 5.32
CA LYS A 9 4.46 16.22 5.54
C LYS A 9 4.27 17.21 4.40
N ASN A 10 5.33 17.94 4.05
CA ASN A 10 5.26 18.96 3.01
C ASN A 10 4.95 18.37 1.64
N ASP A 11 5.56 17.23 1.29
CA ASP A 11 5.29 16.54 0.02
C ASP A 11 3.84 16.03 -0.02
N LEU A 12 3.35 15.43 1.08
CA LEU A 12 1.97 14.96 1.18
C LEU A 12 0.98 16.11 1.04
N LEU A 13 1.20 17.23 1.74
CA LEU A 13 0.39 18.43 1.62
C LEU A 13 0.45 19.01 0.20
N SER A 14 1.62 18.99 -0.46
CA SER A 14 1.75 19.44 -1.84
C SER A 14 0.98 18.54 -2.82
N LEU A 15 0.98 17.23 -2.60
CA LEU A 15 0.22 16.29 -3.42
C LEU A 15 -1.28 16.48 -3.22
N LEU A 16 -1.74 16.47 -1.96
CA LEU A 16 -3.14 16.70 -1.62
C LEU A 16 -3.62 18.09 -2.03
N GLY A 17 -2.74 19.09 -2.02
CA GLY A 17 -3.03 20.47 -2.41
C GLY A 17 -3.08 20.69 -3.93
N LYS A 18 -2.73 19.68 -4.74
CA LYS A 18 -2.90 19.75 -6.21
C LYS A 18 -4.37 19.96 -6.60
N TYR A 19 -5.29 19.48 -5.77
CA TYR A 19 -6.72 19.77 -5.82
C TYR A 19 -7.15 20.29 -4.45
N SER A 20 -7.70 21.50 -4.36
CA SER A 20 -8.05 22.10 -3.06
C SER A 20 -9.02 21.22 -2.25
N GLU A 21 -9.96 20.56 -2.92
CA GLU A 21 -10.95 19.68 -2.31
C GLU A 21 -10.33 18.44 -1.64
N THR A 22 -9.22 17.89 -2.18
CA THR A 22 -8.57 16.72 -1.57
C THR A 22 -7.84 17.07 -0.29
N LEU A 23 -7.21 18.24 -0.21
CA LEU A 23 -6.59 18.72 1.01
C LEU A 23 -7.64 19.04 2.07
N GLU A 24 -8.69 19.79 1.70
CA GLU A 24 -9.80 20.12 2.61
C GLU A 24 -10.46 18.84 3.17
N PHE A 25 -10.68 17.84 2.31
CA PHE A 25 -11.21 16.55 2.72
C PHE A 25 -10.33 15.88 3.79
N VAL A 26 -9.01 15.81 3.58
CA VAL A 26 -8.07 15.20 4.54
C VAL A 26 -7.99 16.00 5.83
N GLU A 27 -7.98 17.33 5.77
CA GLU A 27 -7.96 18.20 6.94
C GLU A 27 -9.20 17.98 7.81
N ARG A 28 -10.40 18.00 7.22
CA ARG A 28 -11.66 17.69 7.92
C ARG A 28 -11.66 16.27 8.48
N LEU A 29 -11.18 15.31 7.69
CA LEU A 29 -11.10 13.92 8.13
C LEU A 29 -10.18 13.78 9.37
N SER A 30 -9.11 14.58 9.45
CA SER A 30 -8.15 14.55 10.56
C SER A 30 -8.72 15.02 11.90
N GLU A 31 -9.90 15.65 11.89
CA GLU A 31 -10.64 16.02 13.11
C GLU A 31 -11.34 14.81 13.74
N THR A 32 -11.61 13.76 12.96
CA THR A 32 -12.36 12.56 13.40
C THR A 32 -11.50 11.52 14.12
N GLY A 33 -10.18 11.65 14.05
CA GLY A 33 -9.23 10.65 14.54
C GLY A 33 -7.81 10.89 14.04
N GLU A 34 -6.89 9.97 14.36
CA GLU A 34 -5.54 10.02 13.79
C GLU A 34 -5.54 9.34 12.42
N LEU A 35 -5.06 10.05 11.40
CA LEU A 35 -4.96 9.55 10.03
C LEU A 35 -3.58 8.95 9.80
N LEU A 36 -3.56 7.65 9.56
CA LEU A 36 -2.37 6.88 9.28
C LEU A 36 -2.34 6.60 7.78
N PHE A 37 -1.65 7.45 7.02
CA PHE A 37 -1.36 7.17 5.62
C PHE A 37 -0.36 6.02 5.56
N PHE A 38 -0.58 5.03 4.71
CA PHE A 38 0.30 3.86 4.66
C PHE A 38 0.46 3.28 3.26
N GLY A 39 1.42 2.38 3.10
CA GLY A 39 1.60 1.65 1.86
C GLY A 39 2.16 2.49 0.72
N GLY A 40 1.57 2.36 -0.46
CA GLY A 40 2.19 2.77 -1.73
C GLY A 40 2.41 4.27 -1.88
N ALA A 41 1.43 5.09 -1.50
CA ALA A 41 1.53 6.55 -1.60
C ALA A 41 2.66 7.09 -0.71
N VAL A 42 2.73 6.63 0.55
CA VAL A 42 3.78 7.07 1.49
C VAL A 42 5.15 6.54 1.08
N ARG A 43 5.24 5.30 0.58
CA ARG A 43 6.48 4.75 0.01
C ARG A 43 6.99 5.64 -1.12
N ASP A 44 6.12 6.02 -2.05
CA ASP A 44 6.49 6.81 -3.22
C ASP A 44 6.95 8.23 -2.82
N ILE A 45 6.31 8.85 -1.84
CA ILE A 45 6.79 10.12 -1.25
C ILE A 45 8.16 9.93 -0.60
N PHE A 46 8.34 8.87 0.21
CA PHE A 46 9.58 8.59 0.92
C PHE A 46 10.78 8.44 -0.02
N ILE A 47 10.60 7.74 -1.14
CA ILE A 47 11.65 7.52 -2.15
C ILE A 47 11.74 8.64 -3.19
N LYS A 48 10.98 9.73 -3.03
CA LYS A 48 10.92 10.87 -3.96
C LYS A 48 10.54 10.47 -5.39
N ASN A 49 9.59 9.56 -5.52
CA ASN A 49 8.99 9.23 -6.81
C ASN A 49 8.04 10.36 -7.23
N GLU A 50 8.30 10.96 -8.39
CA GLU A 50 7.56 12.13 -8.89
C GLU A 50 6.15 11.80 -9.43
N GLN A 51 5.80 10.52 -9.52
CA GLN A 51 4.47 10.10 -9.97
C GLN A 51 3.42 10.37 -8.89
N TYR A 52 2.32 11.01 -9.30
CA TYR A 52 1.17 11.22 -8.44
C TYR A 52 0.57 9.86 -8.01
N PRO A 53 0.30 9.63 -6.72
CA PRO A 53 -0.30 8.38 -6.26
C PRO A 53 -1.65 8.12 -6.93
N ARG A 54 -1.93 6.86 -7.26
CA ARG A 54 -3.24 6.49 -7.83
C ARG A 54 -4.37 6.58 -6.81
N ASP A 55 -4.02 6.25 -5.58
CA ASP A 55 -4.88 6.14 -4.42
C ASP A 55 -4.10 6.54 -3.16
N PHE A 56 -4.84 6.93 -2.13
CA PHE A 56 -4.31 7.09 -0.78
C PHE A 56 -4.98 6.09 0.16
N ASP A 57 -4.20 5.15 0.68
CA ASP A 57 -4.62 4.26 1.76
C ASP A 57 -4.47 4.97 3.12
N ILE A 58 -5.56 5.06 3.88
CA ILE A 58 -5.61 5.71 5.19
C ILE A 58 -6.26 4.77 6.20
N ALA A 59 -5.55 4.41 7.27
CA ALA A 59 -6.17 3.83 8.45
C ALA A 59 -6.48 4.95 9.46
N VAL A 60 -7.70 4.99 9.98
CA VAL A 60 -8.15 6.00 10.93
C VAL A 60 -8.27 5.36 12.31
N LYS A 61 -7.56 5.95 13.27
CA LYS A 61 -7.77 5.66 14.68
C LYS A 61 -8.86 6.59 15.21
N PHE A 62 -10.10 6.14 15.08
CA PHE A 62 -11.28 6.96 15.34
C PHE A 62 -11.33 7.48 16.78
N LYS A 63 -11.63 8.77 16.89
CA LYS A 63 -12.08 9.44 18.12
C LYS A 63 -13.58 9.78 18.02
N ASP A 64 -14.05 10.10 16.82
CA ASP A 64 -15.46 10.36 16.53
C ASP A 64 -15.87 9.73 15.17
N GLU A 65 -16.38 8.50 15.23
CA GLU A 65 -16.87 7.79 14.04
C GLU A 65 -18.19 8.39 13.50
N LEU A 66 -18.98 9.07 14.34
CA LEU A 66 -20.22 9.69 13.89
C LEU A 66 -19.93 10.89 12.99
N GLU A 67 -18.95 11.72 13.36
CA GLU A 67 -18.52 12.85 12.54
C GLU A 67 -17.88 12.38 11.22
N PHE A 68 -17.06 11.32 11.27
CA PHE A 68 -16.57 10.66 10.05
C PHE A 68 -17.71 10.31 9.10
N ASN A 69 -18.75 9.64 9.61
CA ASN A 69 -19.91 9.25 8.82
C ASN A 69 -20.69 10.45 8.24
N LYS A 70 -20.66 11.63 8.88
CA LYS A 70 -21.24 12.86 8.33
C LYS A 70 -20.37 13.45 7.21
N ILE A 71 -19.06 13.48 7.39
CA ILE A 71 -18.11 14.01 6.39
C ILE A 71 -18.23 13.21 5.10
N ILE A 72 -18.11 11.88 5.16
CA ILE A 72 -18.05 11.03 3.96
C ILE A 72 -19.35 11.03 3.15
N LYS A 73 -20.50 11.34 3.77
CA LYS A 73 -21.80 11.44 3.08
C LYS A 73 -21.86 12.57 2.05
N ASN A 74 -20.94 13.52 2.12
CA ASN A 74 -20.84 14.61 1.14
C ASN A 74 -20.09 14.20 -0.14
N TYR A 75 -19.57 12.97 -0.20
CA TYR A 75 -18.75 12.48 -1.31
C TYR A 75 -19.31 11.18 -1.90
N GLU A 76 -18.88 10.84 -3.12
CA GLU A 76 -19.14 9.52 -3.68
C GLU A 76 -18.30 8.48 -2.92
N TYR A 77 -18.95 7.54 -2.23
CA TYR A 77 -18.26 6.45 -1.53
C TYR A 77 -18.91 5.09 -1.70
N LYS A 78 -18.11 4.03 -1.55
CA LYS A 78 -18.54 2.64 -1.49
C LYS A 78 -17.88 1.93 -0.31
N LYS A 79 -18.64 1.15 0.46
CA LYS A 79 -18.09 0.30 1.52
C LYS A 79 -17.81 -1.10 0.96
N ASN A 80 -16.60 -1.61 1.13
CA ASN A 80 -16.22 -2.94 0.65
C ASN A 80 -16.59 -4.04 1.67
N ARG A 81 -16.52 -5.31 1.23
CA ARG A 81 -16.85 -6.49 2.06
C ARG A 81 -15.99 -6.66 3.32
N PHE A 82 -14.84 -5.99 3.39
CA PHE A 82 -13.93 -6.04 4.52
C PHE A 82 -14.17 -4.88 5.51
N GLY A 83 -15.08 -3.96 5.19
CA GLY A 83 -15.48 -2.84 6.05
C GLY A 83 -14.77 -1.52 5.75
N GLY A 84 -13.87 -1.48 4.75
CA GLY A 84 -13.22 -0.24 4.30
C GLY A 84 -14.11 0.60 3.38
N TYR A 85 -13.85 1.89 3.34
CA TYR A 85 -14.56 2.88 2.55
C TYR A 85 -13.66 3.32 1.39
N LYS A 86 -14.12 3.18 0.16
CA LYS A 86 -13.48 3.77 -1.01
C LYS A 86 -14.22 5.05 -1.35
N ILE A 87 -13.56 6.19 -1.19
CA ILE A 87 -14.13 7.53 -1.35
C ILE A 87 -13.45 8.22 -2.52
N LYS A 88 -14.21 8.88 -3.38
CA LYS A 88 -13.67 9.64 -4.50
C LYS A 88 -13.80 11.14 -4.25
N VAL A 89 -12.68 11.85 -4.32
CA VAL A 89 -12.62 13.32 -4.15
C VAL A 89 -11.77 13.90 -5.27
N SER A 90 -12.32 14.84 -6.05
CA SER A 90 -11.64 15.41 -7.24
C SER A 90 -10.99 14.36 -8.17
N GLY A 91 -11.62 13.19 -8.32
CA GLY A 91 -11.13 12.09 -9.16
C GLY A 91 -10.03 11.22 -8.55
N ILE A 92 -9.59 11.51 -7.32
CA ILE A 92 -8.63 10.70 -6.56
C ILE A 92 -9.37 9.74 -5.64
N ASP A 93 -8.91 8.49 -5.60
CA ASP A 93 -9.47 7.46 -4.71
C ASP A 93 -8.76 7.51 -3.35
N PHE A 94 -9.55 7.48 -2.27
CA PHE A 94 -9.11 7.32 -0.89
C PHE A 94 -9.68 6.01 -0.35
N ASP A 95 -8.81 5.07 -0.01
CA ASP A 95 -9.17 3.80 0.61
C ASP A 95 -8.99 3.92 2.13
N ILE A 96 -10.10 4.15 2.82
CA ILE A 96 -10.15 4.48 4.25
C ILE A 96 -10.60 3.28 5.07
N TRP A 97 -9.88 3.01 6.16
CA TRP A 97 -10.11 1.87 7.03
C TRP A 97 -10.18 2.31 8.48
N ASP A 98 -11.03 1.68 9.29
CA ASP A 98 -10.87 1.74 10.74
C ASP A 98 -9.60 0.96 11.12
N LEU A 99 -8.68 1.59 11.85
CA LEU A 99 -7.44 0.97 12.30
C LEU A 99 -7.71 -0.30 13.12
N ASN A 100 -8.77 -0.37 13.91
CA ASN A 100 -9.09 -1.56 14.70
C ASN A 100 -9.73 -2.69 13.87
N ASN A 101 -10.13 -2.39 12.63
CA ASN A 101 -11.02 -3.22 11.84
C ASN A 101 -10.46 -3.55 10.44
N THR A 102 -9.16 -3.33 10.23
CA THR A 102 -8.48 -3.69 8.98
C THR A 102 -8.50 -5.20 8.76
N TRP A 103 -8.32 -5.63 7.51
CA TRP A 103 -8.28 -7.06 7.19
C TRP A 103 -7.18 -7.80 7.97
N ALA A 104 -5.99 -7.21 8.07
CA ALA A 104 -4.85 -7.85 8.73
C ALA A 104 -5.10 -8.08 10.22
N PHE A 105 -5.61 -7.08 10.95
CA PHE A 105 -5.86 -7.24 12.39
C PHE A 105 -7.05 -8.15 12.70
N LYS A 106 -7.99 -8.32 11.77
CA LYS A 106 -9.07 -9.31 11.89
C LYS A 106 -8.63 -10.75 11.66
N ASN A 107 -7.63 -10.94 10.80
CA ASN A 107 -7.30 -12.25 10.26
C ASN A 107 -5.94 -12.77 10.73
N THR A 108 -5.21 -12.01 11.54
CA THR A 108 -3.88 -12.35 12.04
C THR A 108 -3.77 -12.01 13.53
N GLU A 109 -2.64 -12.34 14.14
CA GLU A 109 -2.38 -12.05 15.56
C GLU A 109 -1.85 -10.63 15.79
N LEU A 110 -1.69 -9.82 14.73
CA LEU A 110 -1.24 -8.45 14.84
C LEU A 110 -2.28 -7.60 15.59
N LYS A 111 -1.82 -6.84 16.58
CA LYS A 111 -2.65 -5.87 17.30
C LYS A 111 -2.64 -4.52 16.60
N PRO A 112 -3.76 -3.77 16.58
CA PRO A 112 -3.81 -2.42 16.02
C PRO A 112 -2.76 -1.50 16.64
N SER A 113 -1.88 -0.95 15.80
CA SER A 113 -0.86 0.07 16.10
C SER A 113 -0.27 0.54 14.78
N GLU A 114 0.40 1.68 14.79
CA GLU A 114 1.11 2.23 13.64
C GLU A 114 2.22 1.29 13.14
N GLU A 115 3.02 0.73 14.05
CA GLU A 115 4.09 -0.20 13.71
C GLU A 115 3.54 -1.50 13.12
N ASN A 116 2.46 -2.04 13.68
CA ASN A 116 1.85 -3.25 13.12
C ASN A 116 1.07 -2.97 11.84
N LEU A 117 0.57 -1.76 11.63
CA LEU A 117 0.00 -1.35 10.34
C LEU A 117 1.09 -1.37 9.26
N ALA A 118 2.28 -0.84 9.56
CA ALA A 118 3.43 -0.94 8.65
C ALA A 118 3.82 -2.41 8.36
N LYS A 119 3.69 -3.31 9.34
CA LYS A 119 3.94 -4.76 9.16
C LYS A 119 2.79 -5.50 8.45
N SER A 120 1.61 -4.90 8.37
CA SER A 120 0.39 -5.56 7.87
C SER A 120 0.32 -5.67 6.35
N VAL A 121 1.20 -4.97 5.63
CA VAL A 121 1.33 -5.07 4.19
C VAL A 121 2.04 -6.37 3.80
N TYR A 122 1.84 -6.81 2.55
CA TYR A 122 2.46 -8.06 2.09
C TYR A 122 3.97 -7.91 1.85
N LEU A 123 4.39 -6.94 1.02
CA LEU A 123 5.79 -6.71 0.69
C LEU A 123 6.42 -5.70 1.64
N ASN A 124 7.61 -6.00 2.17
CA ASN A 124 8.35 -5.11 3.08
C ASN A 124 8.57 -3.69 2.55
N ILE A 125 8.70 -3.52 1.23
CA ILE A 125 8.85 -2.21 0.58
C ILE A 125 7.60 -1.32 0.70
N ASP A 126 6.43 -1.89 1.00
CA ASP A 126 5.24 -1.10 1.33
C ASP A 126 5.13 -0.80 2.82
N GLY A 127 6.07 -1.30 3.62
CA GLY A 127 6.02 -1.30 5.08
C GLY A 127 6.37 0.07 5.64
N VAL A 128 5.49 1.03 5.39
CA VAL A 128 5.64 2.42 5.82
C VAL A 128 4.28 2.99 6.23
N VAL A 129 4.28 3.74 7.32
CA VAL A 129 3.12 4.48 7.84
C VAL A 129 3.57 5.87 8.21
N TYR A 130 2.78 6.87 7.83
CA TYR A 130 2.94 8.25 8.25
C TYR A 130 1.65 8.70 8.97
N ASN A 131 1.78 9.08 10.24
CA ASN A 131 0.70 9.64 11.04
C ASN A 131 0.63 11.15 10.78
N PHE A 132 -0.44 11.57 10.08
CA PHE A 132 -0.66 12.95 9.67
C PHE A 132 -0.82 13.91 10.86
N ASN A 133 -1.52 13.46 11.90
CA ASN A 133 -1.85 14.28 13.06
C ASN A 133 -0.64 14.47 13.98
N SER A 134 0.08 13.39 14.29
CA SER A 134 1.23 13.43 15.20
C SER A 134 2.55 13.75 14.49
N ASN A 135 2.57 13.81 13.16
CA ASN A 135 3.78 14.01 12.34
C ASN A 135 4.85 12.94 12.60
N SER A 136 4.41 11.67 12.77
CA SER A 136 5.29 10.54 13.08
C SER A 136 5.42 9.60 11.88
N LEU A 137 6.62 9.07 11.65
CA LEU A 137 6.92 8.17 10.53
C LEU A 137 7.45 6.82 11.04
N TYR A 138 6.83 5.75 10.58
CA TYR A 138 7.20 4.37 10.87
C TYR A 138 7.62 3.72 9.56
N ALA A 139 8.93 3.67 9.29
CA ALA A 139 9.47 3.30 7.97
C ALA A 139 10.59 2.25 8.05
N ASP A 140 10.73 1.54 9.17
CA ASP A 140 11.86 0.64 9.37
C ASP A 140 11.89 -0.51 8.35
N LEU A 141 10.73 -1.10 8.02
CA LEU A 141 10.64 -2.14 7.00
C LEU A 141 11.02 -1.63 5.61
N LEU A 142 10.51 -0.46 5.21
CA LEU A 142 10.88 0.18 3.96
C LEU A 142 12.38 0.48 3.91
N ARG A 143 12.93 1.13 4.95
CA ARG A 143 14.36 1.46 5.04
C ARG A 143 15.23 0.23 4.92
N ASP A 144 14.91 -0.82 5.67
CA ASP A 144 15.63 -2.09 5.61
C ASP A 144 15.60 -2.71 4.22
N SER A 145 14.42 -2.70 3.57
CA SER A 145 14.27 -3.24 2.21
C SER A 145 15.17 -2.51 1.21
N LEU A 146 15.24 -1.18 1.29
CA LEU A 146 16.05 -0.35 0.41
C LEU A 146 17.55 -0.54 0.68
N ILE A 147 17.96 -0.55 1.95
CA ILE A 147 19.36 -0.74 2.35
C ILE A 147 19.89 -2.11 1.90
N LYS A 148 19.10 -3.16 2.11
CA LYS A 148 19.44 -4.54 1.71
C LYS A 148 19.24 -4.80 0.22
N ALA A 149 18.58 -3.87 -0.48
CA ALA A 149 18.08 -4.06 -1.84
C ALA A 149 17.33 -5.41 -1.99
N GLU A 150 16.46 -5.74 -1.04
CA GLU A 150 15.76 -7.03 -0.97
C GLU A 150 14.26 -6.87 -0.71
N LEU A 151 13.46 -7.47 -1.61
CA LEU A 151 12.02 -7.66 -1.47
C LEU A 151 11.74 -8.93 -0.69
N ASP A 152 10.98 -8.80 0.38
CA ASP A 152 10.57 -9.89 1.26
C ASP A 152 9.10 -9.78 1.65
N ILE A 153 8.55 -10.87 2.16
CA ILE A 153 7.18 -11.00 2.64
C ILE A 153 7.11 -10.61 4.12
N SER A 154 6.54 -9.44 4.40
CA SER A 154 6.23 -8.97 5.75
C SER A 154 5.05 -9.74 6.35
N LEU A 155 3.93 -9.84 5.63
CA LEU A 155 2.74 -10.59 6.06
C LEU A 155 2.28 -11.59 4.99
N GLU A 156 2.50 -12.87 5.24
CA GLU A 156 2.24 -13.93 4.25
C GLU A 156 0.75 -14.22 4.05
N LYS A 157 -0.03 -14.20 5.14
CA LYS A 157 -1.49 -14.37 5.06
C LYS A 157 -2.08 -13.14 4.38
N ASN A 158 -2.57 -13.28 3.16
CA ASN A 158 -3.14 -12.18 2.38
C ASN A 158 -4.19 -12.68 1.38
N PRO A 159 -5.29 -11.95 1.13
CA PRO A 159 -6.35 -12.40 0.23
C PRO A 159 -6.00 -12.30 -1.27
N HIS A 160 -4.87 -11.68 -1.61
CA HIS A 160 -4.48 -11.33 -3.00
C HIS A 160 -3.02 -11.70 -3.28
N VAL A 161 -2.65 -12.97 -3.12
CA VAL A 161 -1.25 -13.41 -3.27
C VAL A 161 -0.74 -13.22 -4.71
N GLU A 162 -1.50 -13.60 -5.75
CA GLU A 162 -1.06 -13.42 -7.16
C GLU A 162 -0.74 -11.96 -7.51
N LEU A 163 -1.55 -11.02 -7.02
CA LEU A 163 -1.27 -9.59 -7.17
C LEU A 163 0.07 -9.22 -6.51
N ASN A 164 0.37 -9.77 -5.33
CA ASN A 164 1.63 -9.48 -4.68
C ASN A 164 2.83 -10.16 -5.34
N LEU A 165 2.66 -11.31 -5.99
CA LEU A 165 3.69 -11.92 -6.84
C LEU A 165 3.98 -11.02 -8.05
N LEU A 166 2.95 -10.51 -8.73
CA LEU A 166 3.12 -9.53 -9.80
C LEU A 166 3.87 -8.28 -9.29
N ARG A 167 3.44 -7.72 -8.15
CA ARG A 167 4.06 -6.53 -7.56
C ARG A 167 5.52 -6.78 -7.20
N ALA A 168 5.86 -7.96 -6.71
CA ALA A 168 7.24 -8.34 -6.43
C ALA A 168 8.12 -8.29 -7.69
N LEU A 169 7.65 -8.83 -8.83
CA LEU A 169 8.37 -8.76 -10.10
C LEU A 169 8.53 -7.31 -10.60
N VAL A 170 7.45 -6.52 -10.56
CA VAL A 170 7.45 -5.11 -10.97
C VAL A 170 8.40 -4.29 -10.11
N PHE A 171 8.38 -4.46 -8.79
CA PHE A 171 9.25 -3.73 -7.86
C PHE A 171 10.70 -4.20 -7.94
N LYS A 172 10.94 -5.49 -8.18
CA LYS A 172 12.29 -6.03 -8.41
C LYS A 172 12.96 -5.27 -9.55
N LYS A 173 12.27 -5.12 -10.68
CA LYS A 173 12.73 -4.37 -11.85
C LYS A 173 12.83 -2.87 -11.55
N LYS A 174 11.76 -2.28 -11.01
CA LYS A 174 11.66 -0.82 -10.80
C LYS A 174 12.74 -0.30 -9.85
N TYR A 175 13.07 -1.05 -8.81
CA TYR A 175 13.99 -0.62 -7.75
C TYR A 175 15.31 -1.39 -7.73
N ASN A 176 15.57 -2.23 -8.75
CA ASN A 176 16.77 -3.06 -8.86
C ASN A 176 17.07 -3.87 -7.58
N MET A 177 16.07 -4.61 -7.09
CA MET A 177 16.14 -5.38 -5.85
C MET A 177 16.30 -6.88 -6.13
N ASN A 178 16.65 -7.65 -5.11
CA ASN A 178 16.62 -9.10 -5.09
C ASN A 178 15.37 -9.61 -4.37
N MET A 179 15.00 -10.86 -4.61
CA MET A 179 13.94 -11.52 -3.85
C MET A 179 14.54 -12.37 -2.73
N SER A 180 13.98 -12.27 -1.54
CA SER A 180 14.34 -13.14 -0.42
C SER A 180 14.05 -14.61 -0.73
N ASN A 181 14.70 -15.51 0.01
CA ASN A 181 14.41 -16.95 -0.09
C ASN A 181 12.95 -17.28 0.25
N LYS A 182 12.33 -16.53 1.17
CA LYS A 182 10.92 -16.71 1.55
C LYS A 182 10.00 -16.36 0.37
N LEU A 183 10.24 -15.23 -0.28
CA LEU A 183 9.47 -14.81 -1.45
C LEU A 183 9.65 -15.79 -2.62
N LYS A 184 10.88 -16.25 -2.88
CA LYS A 184 11.16 -17.29 -3.89
C LYS A 184 10.41 -18.60 -3.62
N ARG A 185 10.34 -19.04 -2.36
CA ARG A 185 9.56 -20.23 -1.98
C ARG A 185 8.08 -20.10 -2.32
N VAL A 186 7.49 -18.91 -2.16
CA VAL A 186 6.09 -18.70 -2.55
C VAL A 186 5.94 -18.77 -4.07
N PHE A 187 6.85 -18.18 -4.85
CA PHE A 187 6.83 -18.36 -6.31
C PHE A 187 6.91 -19.83 -6.72
N ARG A 188 7.84 -20.61 -6.14
CA ARG A 188 7.96 -22.06 -6.42
C ARG A 188 6.67 -22.82 -6.12
N PHE A 189 6.03 -22.54 -4.98
CA PHE A 189 4.75 -23.15 -4.63
C PHE A 189 3.68 -22.91 -5.72
N TYR A 190 3.59 -21.69 -6.26
CA TYR A 190 2.64 -21.38 -7.33
C TYR A 190 3.03 -21.99 -8.68
N LEU A 191 4.33 -22.06 -9.00
CA LEU A 191 4.83 -22.75 -10.20
C LEU A 191 4.47 -24.25 -10.17
N ASP A 192 4.70 -24.90 -9.04
CA ASP A 192 4.38 -26.32 -8.82
C ASP A 192 2.87 -26.57 -8.88
N SER A 193 2.07 -25.63 -8.35
CA SER A 193 0.62 -25.79 -8.24
C SER A 193 -0.15 -25.48 -9.53
N LEU A 194 0.30 -24.50 -10.33
CA LEU A 194 -0.47 -23.98 -11.47
C LEU A 194 0.11 -24.31 -12.84
N LYS A 195 1.34 -24.84 -12.94
CA LYS A 195 2.18 -24.80 -14.15
C LYS A 195 2.57 -23.37 -14.55
N GLU A 196 3.76 -23.21 -15.09
CA GLU A 196 4.35 -21.90 -15.40
C GLU A 196 3.47 -21.03 -16.32
N GLU A 197 2.97 -21.60 -17.42
CA GLU A 197 2.14 -20.89 -18.40
C GLU A 197 0.88 -20.28 -17.78
N LYS A 198 0.24 -21.01 -16.86
CA LYS A 198 -0.97 -20.54 -16.18
C LYS A 198 -0.65 -19.42 -15.20
N LEU A 199 0.44 -19.54 -14.44
CA LEU A 199 0.89 -18.48 -13.56
C LEU A 199 1.18 -17.20 -14.35
N ILE A 200 1.92 -17.30 -15.45
CA ILE A 200 2.22 -16.16 -16.33
C ILE A 200 0.93 -15.52 -16.84
N SER A 201 0.00 -16.32 -17.38
CA SER A 201 -1.28 -15.81 -17.86
C SER A 201 -2.06 -15.08 -16.76
N ASN A 202 -2.11 -15.62 -15.53
CA ASN A 202 -2.77 -14.97 -14.41
C ASN A 202 -2.08 -13.63 -14.06
N LEU A 203 -0.74 -13.58 -14.03
CA LEU A 203 0.00 -12.35 -13.75
C LEU A 203 -0.23 -11.27 -14.82
N LEU A 204 -0.29 -11.66 -16.11
CA LEU A 204 -0.60 -10.76 -17.22
C LEU A 204 -2.03 -10.19 -17.11
N GLU A 205 -3.01 -11.01 -16.74
CA GLU A 205 -4.38 -10.55 -16.54
C GLU A 205 -4.49 -9.59 -15.34
N VAL A 206 -3.85 -9.95 -14.21
CA VAL A 206 -3.88 -9.17 -12.98
C VAL A 206 -3.26 -7.80 -13.18
N GLN A 207 -2.19 -7.65 -13.97
CA GLN A 207 -1.60 -6.32 -14.21
C GLN A 207 -2.53 -5.40 -14.99
N ILE A 208 -3.30 -5.92 -15.96
CA ILE A 208 -4.27 -5.10 -16.70
C ILE A 208 -5.40 -4.67 -15.78
N THR A 209 -5.93 -5.58 -14.95
CA THR A 209 -7.00 -5.23 -13.99
C THR A 209 -6.51 -4.23 -12.94
N HIS A 210 -5.30 -4.40 -12.42
CA HIS A 210 -4.75 -3.57 -11.34
C HIS A 210 -4.12 -2.26 -11.82
N TYR A 211 -3.18 -2.30 -12.76
CA TYR A 211 -2.42 -1.14 -13.23
C TYR A 211 -3.05 -0.43 -14.44
N LYS A 212 -4.03 -1.06 -15.11
CA LYS A 212 -4.64 -0.57 -16.37
C LYS A 212 -3.65 -0.48 -17.55
N THR A 213 -2.45 -1.02 -17.39
CA THR A 213 -1.40 -1.03 -18.40
C THR A 213 -0.39 -2.13 -18.07
N GLU A 214 0.38 -2.56 -19.05
CA GLU A 214 1.48 -3.50 -18.84
C GLU A 214 2.63 -2.81 -18.08
N LYS A 215 3.05 -3.39 -16.96
CA LYS A 215 4.21 -2.94 -16.17
C LYS A 215 5.42 -3.87 -16.32
N ILE A 216 5.17 -5.12 -16.68
CA ILE A 216 6.19 -6.12 -16.97
C ILE A 216 5.69 -7.03 -18.10
N SER A 217 6.53 -7.24 -19.10
CA SER A 217 6.16 -8.03 -20.28
C SER A 217 6.28 -9.54 -20.02
N GLU A 218 5.59 -10.35 -20.82
CA GLU A 218 5.67 -11.82 -20.70
C GLU A 218 7.11 -12.36 -20.78
N PRO A 219 7.98 -11.93 -21.72
CA PRO A 219 9.37 -12.40 -21.77
C PRO A 219 10.16 -12.04 -20.52
N GLU A 220 9.88 -10.90 -19.91
CA GLU A 220 10.52 -10.48 -18.66
C GLU A 220 10.06 -11.34 -17.48
N ILE A 221 8.75 -11.63 -17.38
CA ILE A 221 8.24 -12.56 -16.36
C ILE A 221 8.93 -13.93 -16.51
N LYS A 222 8.95 -14.50 -17.73
CA LYS A 222 9.63 -15.78 -18.01
C LYS A 222 11.08 -15.77 -17.58
N LYS A 223 11.81 -14.70 -17.93
CA LYS A 223 13.20 -14.53 -17.54
C LYS A 223 13.37 -14.52 -16.01
N GLU A 224 12.54 -13.79 -15.29
CA GLU A 224 12.63 -13.72 -13.83
C GLU A 224 12.30 -15.08 -13.17
N LEU A 225 11.31 -15.80 -13.70
CA LEU A 225 10.90 -17.10 -13.17
C LEU A 225 11.98 -18.19 -13.35
N GLN A 226 12.90 -18.06 -14.32
CA GLN A 226 14.04 -18.98 -14.48
C GLN A 226 15.03 -18.94 -13.30
N PHE A 227 15.04 -17.85 -12.52
CA PHE A 227 15.94 -17.66 -11.38
C PHE A 227 15.27 -17.90 -10.01
N ILE A 228 14.03 -18.38 -10.04
CA ILE A 228 13.26 -18.81 -8.87
C ILE A 228 13.56 -20.26 -8.56
#